data_AF-A0A972XWP3-F1
#
_entry.id   AF-A0A972XWP3-F1
#
_cell.length_a   1.000
_cell.length_b   1.000
_cell.length_c   1.000
_cell.angle_alpha   90.00
_cell.angle_beta   90.00
_cell.angle_gamma   90.00
#
_symmetry.space_group_name_H-M   'P 1'
#
loop_
_entity.id
_entity.type
_entity.pdbx_description
1 polymer ?
#
loop_
_entity_poly.entity_id
_entity_poly.type
_entity_poly.pdbx_seq_one_letter_code
_entity_poly.pdbx_strand_id
1 'polypeptide(L)'
;MLKFVKRVRSPLKRVGLSARRAAITYLPNWIKKFIGPFFLYLDMLILDCGILRVVYFNKHMLASKDGWRSAQPTPHQICKLARDGIKTVVNLRGERLCGSYWLEIAACARNGVALVNYQD
;
A
#
# COMPACT_ATOMS: atom_id res chain seq x y z
N MET A 1 1.26 40.40 -1.99
CA MET A 1 0.13 39.79 -2.73
C MET A 1 0.46 38.32 -3.01
N LEU A 2 0.19 37.40 -2.08
CA LEU A 2 0.18 35.91 -2.23
C LEU A 2 -0.03 35.23 -0.86
N LYS A 3 -1.20 35.46 -0.24
CA LYS A 3 -1.63 34.78 1.01
C LYS A 3 -3.08 34.27 0.90
N PHE A 4 -3.50 33.81 -0.28
CA PHE A 4 -4.91 33.46 -0.53
C PHE A 4 -5.13 32.08 -1.17
N VAL A 5 -4.19 31.14 -1.06
CA VAL A 5 -4.32 29.79 -1.67
C VAL A 5 -4.39 28.66 -0.63
N LYS A 6 -4.39 28.96 0.68
CA LYS A 6 -4.36 27.91 1.74
C LYS A 6 -5.70 27.49 2.33
N ARG A 7 -6.85 27.88 1.76
CA ARG A 7 -8.15 27.60 2.41
C ARG A 7 -9.29 27.18 1.48
N VAL A 8 -9.03 26.30 0.53
CA VAL A 8 -10.10 25.51 -0.12
C VAL A 8 -9.67 24.03 -0.14
N ARG A 9 -9.67 23.38 1.04
CA ARG A 9 -9.77 21.91 1.09
C ARG A 9 -11.20 21.55 0.69
N SER A 10 -11.40 21.41 -0.61
CA SER A 10 -12.69 21.17 -1.24
C SER A 10 -13.48 20.02 -0.55
N PRO A 11 -14.77 20.22 -0.20
CA PRO A 11 -15.64 19.17 0.34
C PRO A 11 -15.81 17.98 -0.62
N LEU A 12 -15.49 18.15 -1.90
CA LEU A 12 -15.47 17.08 -2.91
C LEU A 12 -14.51 15.95 -2.55
N LYS A 13 -13.39 16.22 -1.87
CA LYS A 13 -12.47 15.15 -1.44
C LYS A 13 -13.11 14.23 -0.39
N ARG A 14 -13.98 14.75 0.48
CA ARG A 14 -14.73 13.94 1.46
C ARG A 14 -15.85 13.14 0.80
N VAL A 15 -16.59 13.76 -0.13
CA VAL A 15 -17.67 13.09 -0.87
C VAL A 15 -17.14 11.97 -1.76
N GLY A 16 -16.01 12.18 -2.45
CA GLY A 16 -15.38 11.16 -3.29
C GLY A 16 -14.91 9.93 -2.50
N LEU A 17 -14.39 10.12 -1.29
CA LEU A 17 -13.99 9.02 -0.41
C LEU A 17 -15.19 8.22 0.11
N SER A 18 -16.29 8.89 0.48
CA SER A 18 -17.53 8.24 0.92
C SER A 18 -18.22 7.47 -0.20
N ALA A 19 -18.26 8.03 -1.42
CA ALA A 19 -18.79 7.36 -2.59
C ALA A 19 -17.98 6.12 -2.97
N ARG A 20 -16.64 6.19 -2.88
CA ARG A 20 -15.75 5.04 -3.09
C ARG A 20 -16.00 3.93 -2.07
N ARG A 21 -16.21 4.30 -0.79
CA ARG A 21 -16.60 3.34 0.27
C ARG A 21 -17.95 2.68 -0.03
N ALA A 22 -18.96 3.46 -0.40
CA ALA A 22 -20.30 2.94 -0.70
C ALA A 22 -20.28 2.00 -1.92
N ALA A 23 -19.60 2.37 -3.01
CA ALA A 23 -19.46 1.53 -4.20
C ALA A 23 -18.77 0.19 -3.88
N ILE A 24 -17.75 0.22 -3.03
CA ILE A 24 -17.12 -1.02 -2.53
C ILE A 24 -18.12 -1.84 -1.71
N THR A 25 -19.03 -1.25 -0.94
CA THR A 25 -20.01 -2.02 -0.17
C THR A 25 -20.98 -2.78 -1.08
N TYR A 26 -21.51 -2.15 -2.14
CA TYR A 26 -22.56 -2.72 -3.00
C TYR A 26 -22.09 -3.68 -4.09
N LEU A 27 -20.78 -3.80 -4.35
CA LEU A 27 -20.30 -4.74 -5.37
C LEU A 27 -20.48 -6.21 -4.93
N PRO A 28 -20.92 -7.13 -5.81
CA PRO A 28 -20.95 -8.56 -5.55
C PRO A 28 -19.58 -9.12 -5.17
N ASN A 29 -19.54 -10.07 -4.24
CA ASN A 29 -18.29 -10.64 -3.70
C ASN A 29 -17.43 -11.35 -4.75
N TRP A 30 -18.04 -11.94 -5.78
CA TRP A 30 -17.30 -12.60 -6.87
C TRP A 30 -16.55 -11.58 -7.75
N ILE A 31 -17.17 -10.42 -8.03
CA ILE A 31 -16.55 -9.31 -8.78
C ILE A 31 -15.39 -8.70 -7.98
N LYS A 32 -15.60 -8.49 -6.67
CA LYS A 32 -14.54 -8.02 -5.76
C LYS A 32 -13.31 -8.94 -5.76
N LYS A 33 -13.53 -10.25 -5.72
CA LYS A 33 -12.44 -11.25 -5.68
C LYS A 33 -11.72 -11.38 -7.02
N PHE A 34 -12.44 -11.29 -8.14
CA PHE A 34 -11.84 -11.43 -9.48
C PHE A 34 -11.14 -10.15 -9.96
N ILE A 35 -11.82 -9.01 -9.83
CA ILE A 35 -11.36 -7.76 -10.45
C ILE A 35 -10.60 -6.88 -9.46
N GLY A 36 -10.83 -7.07 -8.16
CA GLY A 36 -10.18 -6.31 -7.08
C GLY A 36 -8.66 -6.37 -7.12
N PRO A 37 -8.01 -7.56 -7.15
CA PRO A 37 -6.55 -7.65 -7.15
C PRO A 37 -5.91 -6.94 -8.33
N PHE A 38 -6.52 -7.01 -9.52
CA PHE A 38 -6.04 -6.32 -10.72
C PHE A 38 -6.13 -4.80 -10.59
N PHE A 39 -7.28 -4.27 -10.18
CA PHE A 39 -7.43 -2.84 -9.96
C PHE A 39 -6.58 -2.30 -8.82
N LEU A 40 -6.35 -3.08 -7.76
CA LEU A 40 -5.41 -2.72 -6.70
C LEU A 40 -3.97 -2.66 -7.23
N TYR A 41 -3.60 -3.54 -8.15
CA TYR A 41 -2.29 -3.51 -8.80
C TYR A 41 -2.14 -2.28 -9.72
N LEU A 42 -3.18 -1.94 -10.48
CA LEU A 42 -3.19 -0.71 -11.27
C LEU A 42 -3.17 0.56 -10.39
N ASP A 43 -3.93 0.60 -9.29
CA ASP A 43 -3.91 1.70 -8.31
C ASP A 43 -2.50 1.86 -7.72
N MET A 44 -1.84 0.76 -7.34
CA MET A 44 -0.43 0.77 -6.91
C MET A 44 0.52 1.33 -7.98
N LEU A 45 0.38 0.91 -9.23
CA LEU A 45 1.30 1.33 -10.30
C LEU A 45 1.08 2.78 -10.73
N ILE A 46 -0.18 3.19 -10.91
CA ILE A 46 -0.58 4.45 -11.55
C ILE A 46 -0.83 5.55 -10.51
N LEU A 47 -1.64 5.28 -9.49
CA LEU A 47 -2.06 6.31 -8.52
C LEU A 47 -1.01 6.53 -7.43
N ASP A 48 -0.27 5.49 -7.05
CA ASP A 48 0.84 5.57 -6.09
C ASP A 48 2.21 5.69 -6.80
N CYS A 49 2.23 5.85 -8.13
CA CYS A 49 3.43 5.88 -8.98
C CYS A 49 4.43 4.77 -8.61
N GLY A 50 3.93 3.57 -8.27
CA GLY A 50 4.71 2.46 -7.73
C GLY A 50 5.69 1.83 -8.72
N ILE A 51 5.65 2.22 -10.00
CA ILE A 51 6.50 1.71 -11.08
C ILE A 51 7.99 1.80 -10.71
N LEU A 52 8.42 2.92 -10.13
CA LEU A 52 9.81 3.10 -9.71
C LEU A 52 10.24 2.11 -8.62
N ARG A 53 9.32 1.64 -7.77
CA ARG A 53 9.60 0.67 -6.69
C ARG A 53 9.67 -0.77 -7.17
N VAL A 54 8.99 -1.07 -8.28
CA VAL A 54 9.13 -2.35 -8.96
C VAL A 54 10.56 -2.50 -9.49
N VAL A 55 11.10 -1.43 -10.09
CA VAL A 55 12.45 -1.44 -10.67
C VAL A 55 13.54 -1.20 -9.62
N TYR A 56 13.32 -0.27 -8.69
CA TYR A 56 14.29 0.13 -7.67
C TYR A 56 13.67 0.07 -6.26
N PHE A 57 13.90 -1.06 -5.58
CA PHE A 57 13.34 -1.34 -4.26
C PHE A 57 14.02 -0.56 -3.11
N ASN A 58 15.16 0.08 -3.38
CA ASN A 58 15.92 0.88 -2.41
C ASN A 58 16.23 0.12 -1.10
N LYS A 59 16.58 -1.18 -1.21
CA LYS A 59 16.83 -2.07 -0.06
C LYS A 59 18.26 -1.86 0.47
N HIS A 60 18.37 -1.52 1.75
CA HIS A 60 19.65 -1.32 2.45
C HIS A 60 19.62 -1.96 3.84
N MET A 61 20.75 -2.55 4.25
CA MET A 61 20.89 -3.14 5.57
C MET A 61 21.05 -2.03 6.62
N LEU A 62 20.42 -2.22 7.79
CA LEU A 62 20.59 -1.32 8.93
C LEU A 62 21.90 -1.59 9.66
N ALA A 63 22.40 -0.59 10.39
CA ALA A 63 23.66 -0.69 11.14
C ALA A 63 23.63 -1.79 12.22
N SER A 64 22.46 -2.05 12.80
CA SER A 64 22.24 -3.11 13.79
C SER A 64 22.34 -4.53 13.20
N LYS A 65 22.48 -4.70 11.88
CA LYS A 65 22.52 -5.98 11.14
C LYS A 65 21.26 -6.87 11.25
N ASP A 66 20.34 -6.56 12.16
CA ASP A 66 19.11 -7.33 12.38
C ASP A 66 17.92 -6.91 11.51
N GLY A 67 18.13 -5.95 10.60
CA GLY A 67 17.03 -5.40 9.81
C GLY A 67 17.45 -4.75 8.51
N TRP A 68 16.45 -4.56 7.66
CA TRP A 68 16.58 -3.89 6.37
C TRP A 68 15.61 -2.72 6.30
N ARG A 69 16.02 -1.64 5.64
CA ARG A 69 15.12 -0.59 5.17
C ARG A 69 14.90 -0.76 3.68
N SER A 70 13.70 -0.46 3.21
CA SER A 70 13.37 -0.43 1.79
C SER A 70 12.30 0.61 1.49
N ALA A 71 12.03 0.85 0.22
CA ALA A 71 10.76 1.44 -0.19
C ALA A 71 9.60 0.46 0.12
N GLN A 72 8.35 0.92 -0.04
CA GLN A 72 7.19 0.07 0.18
C GLN A 72 7.23 -1.13 -0.80
N PRO A 73 7.27 -2.37 -0.29
CA PRO A 73 7.49 -3.54 -1.10
C PRO A 73 6.26 -3.90 -1.93
N THR A 74 6.52 -4.46 -3.10
CA THR A 74 5.50 -5.08 -3.95
C THR A 74 5.24 -6.53 -3.52
N PRO A 75 4.12 -7.15 -3.91
CA PRO A 75 3.78 -8.51 -3.50
C PRO A 75 4.86 -9.57 -3.79
N HIS A 76 5.52 -9.47 -4.94
CA HIS A 76 6.57 -10.42 -5.32
C HIS A 76 7.85 -10.21 -4.49
N GLN A 77 8.17 -8.95 -4.13
CA GLN A 77 9.28 -8.64 -3.22
C GLN A 77 9.02 -9.17 -1.82
N ILE A 78 7.79 -9.05 -1.29
CA ILE A 78 7.41 -9.63 0.02
C ILE A 78 7.61 -11.15 0.00
N CYS A 79 7.17 -11.82 -1.06
CA CYS A 79 7.37 -13.26 -1.21
C CYS A 79 8.86 -13.64 -1.23
N LYS A 80 9.70 -12.87 -1.93
CA LYS A 80 11.16 -13.08 -1.92
C LYS A 80 11.75 -12.85 -0.52
N LEU A 81 11.39 -11.76 0.15
CA LEU A 81 11.85 -11.45 1.50
C LEU A 81 11.46 -12.52 2.53
N ALA A 82 10.25 -13.07 2.42
CA ALA A 82 9.81 -14.17 3.26
C ALA A 82 10.70 -15.42 3.07
N ARG A 83 11.06 -15.74 1.83
CA ARG A 83 12.02 -16.83 1.52
C ARG A 83 13.43 -16.52 2.03
N ASP A 84 13.84 -15.25 2.03
CA ASP A 84 15.10 -14.79 2.61
C ASP A 84 15.09 -14.82 4.16
N GLY A 85 13.99 -15.24 4.80
CA GLY A 85 13.87 -15.39 6.25
C GLY A 85 13.30 -14.19 7.00
N ILE A 86 12.80 -13.17 6.29
CA ILE A 86 12.12 -12.03 6.93
C ILE A 86 10.80 -12.50 7.54
N LYS A 87 10.63 -12.24 8.84
CA LYS A 87 9.43 -12.61 9.61
C LYS A 87 8.45 -11.46 9.81
N THR A 88 8.93 -10.22 9.72
CA THR A 88 8.14 -9.04 10.05
C THR A 88 8.44 -7.90 9.08
N VAL A 89 7.38 -7.24 8.60
CA VAL A 89 7.43 -5.99 7.85
C VAL A 89 6.82 -4.91 8.72
N VAL A 90 7.60 -3.85 8.96
CA VAL A 90 7.15 -2.67 9.72
C VAL A 90 6.79 -1.58 8.72
N ASN A 91 5.49 -1.29 8.59
CA ASN A 91 4.97 -0.25 7.73
C ASN A 91 4.89 1.08 8.48
N LEU A 92 5.83 1.97 8.15
CA LEU A 92 5.89 3.33 8.71
C LEU A 92 4.95 4.33 8.00
N ARG A 93 4.30 3.95 6.88
CA ARG A 93 3.37 4.81 6.14
C ARG A 93 1.94 4.80 6.70
N GLY A 94 1.68 3.86 7.61
CA GLY A 94 0.38 3.62 8.21
C GLY A 94 -0.63 2.94 7.29
N GLU A 95 -1.84 2.76 7.80
CA GLU A 95 -2.95 2.22 7.02
C GLU A 95 -3.40 3.23 5.97
N ARG A 96 -3.56 2.78 4.72
CA ARG A 96 -3.99 3.65 3.62
C ARG A 96 -4.99 2.98 2.71
N LEU A 97 -5.97 3.73 2.24
CA LEU A 97 -6.92 3.28 1.22
C LEU A 97 -6.29 3.31 -0.19
N CYS A 98 -5.14 2.67 -0.35
CA CYS A 98 -4.43 2.53 -1.63
C CYS A 98 -4.09 1.07 -1.93
N GLY A 99 -3.96 0.76 -3.23
CA GLY A 99 -3.66 -0.56 -3.73
C GLY A 99 -2.41 -1.18 -3.12
N SER A 100 -1.35 -0.37 -2.96
CA SER A 100 -0.09 -0.79 -2.35
C SER A 100 -0.27 -1.40 -0.96
N TYR A 101 -1.08 -0.77 -0.10
CA TYR A 101 -1.30 -1.23 1.27
C TYR A 101 -2.12 -2.53 1.31
N TRP A 102 -3.23 -2.59 0.57
CA TRP A 102 -4.06 -3.80 0.51
C TRP A 102 -3.30 -4.99 -0.07
N LEU A 103 -2.46 -4.76 -1.07
CA LEU A 103 -1.61 -5.78 -1.66
C LEU A 103 -0.51 -6.24 -0.70
N GLU A 104 0.06 -5.33 0.09
CA GLU A 104 1.03 -5.63 1.14
C GLU A 104 0.41 -6.51 2.23
N ILE A 105 -0.78 -6.15 2.76
CA ILE A 105 -1.54 -6.99 3.71
C ILE A 105 -1.73 -8.39 3.14
N ALA A 106 -2.26 -8.49 1.93
CA ALA A 106 -2.57 -9.77 1.31
C ALA A 106 -1.29 -10.61 1.06
N ALA A 107 -0.19 -9.98 0.66
CA ALA A 107 1.07 -10.67 0.43
C ALA A 107 1.71 -11.13 1.74
N CYS A 108 1.71 -10.30 2.79
CA CYS A 108 2.20 -10.68 4.11
C CYS A 108 1.42 -11.87 4.68
N ALA A 109 0.08 -11.82 4.62
CA ALA A 109 -0.78 -12.91 5.06
C ALA A 109 -0.51 -14.23 4.32
N ARG A 110 -0.32 -14.18 2.99
CA ARG A 110 -0.01 -15.37 2.18
C ARG A 110 1.34 -16.02 2.50
N ASN A 111 2.33 -15.22 2.93
CA ASN A 111 3.69 -15.69 3.18
C ASN A 111 3.99 -15.89 4.68
N GLY A 112 3.00 -15.74 5.56
CA GLY A 112 3.18 -15.87 7.00
C GLY A 112 4.09 -14.77 7.60
N VAL A 113 4.17 -13.61 6.96
CA VAL A 113 4.96 -12.46 7.43
C VAL A 113 4.05 -11.57 8.26
N ALA A 114 4.50 -11.21 9.47
CA ALA A 114 3.78 -10.26 10.31
C ALA A 114 3.87 -8.85 9.72
N LEU A 115 2.74 -8.18 9.53
CA LEU A 115 2.68 -6.78 9.11
C LEU A 115 2.31 -5.91 10.31
N VAL A 116 3.20 -4.98 10.69
CA VAL A 116 3.01 -4.07 11.82
C VAL A 116 2.92 -2.65 11.30
N ASN A 117 1.78 -1.98 11.51
CA ASN A 117 1.60 -0.57 11.14
C ASN A 117 1.94 0.32 12.34
N TYR A 118 2.67 1.42 12.11
CA TYR A 118 3.07 2.35 13.17
C TYR A 118 2.32 3.71 13.14
N GLN A 119 1.44 3.93 12.16
CA GLN A 119 0.64 5.16 12.03
C GLN A 119 -0.81 4.80 11.64
N ASP A 120 -1.78 5.50 12.23
CA ASP A 120 -3.23 5.40 11.94
C ASP A 120 -3.73 6.56 11.06
#